data_AF-A0A965Q3P5-F1
#
_entry.id   AF-A0A965Q3P5-F1
#
_cell.length_a   1.000
_cell.length_b   1.000
_cell.length_c   1.000
_cell.angle_alpha   90.00
_cell.angle_beta   90.00
_cell.angle_gamma   90.00
#
_symmetry.space_group_name_H-M   'P 1'
#
loop_
_entity.id
_entity.type
_entity.pdbx_description
1 polymer ?
#
loop_
_entity_poly.entity_id
_entity_poly.type
_entity_poly.pdbx_seq_one_letter_code
_entity_poly.pdbx_strand_id
1 'polypeptide(L)'
;MSLPRKLTIKSLVLLIILVSLSACTPRREASIYFPLKDAGLQILSSTNPYHGPNVALAATLEESSSLAGYFQHKGAPRAIQVKTARTSQDKIILYYPDDYGMYVATRRGGLVNTPEHSEWMVAGPYRMNQSAYRQIKNFSRPREKSPVFLVHGNVTRYSQGALAYNTSFTIEPEVPLLPETESLEPPKKVVKKEQVEEVPFDNEFQTGKNADSLVNLDNPKFIPQNMDQQALALSSGYARRTSNGDIMHEVEGHAQMLENISDWYTGTTRNVSSIQDLSDLLPEQQEVRKGMIIRIPFALIKRTKKMPITHRATPETPIEENENKKSIGERSTEEG
;
A
#
# COMPACT_ATOMS: atom_id res chain seq x y z
N MET A 1 39.19 -11.40 -62.87
CA MET A 1 38.87 -11.20 -61.44
C MET A 1 40.15 -11.42 -60.64
N SER A 2 40.83 -10.33 -60.28
CA SER A 2 42.12 -10.38 -59.57
C SER A 2 41.88 -10.64 -58.08
N LEU A 3 42.44 -11.74 -57.57
CA LEU A 3 42.45 -12.05 -56.14
C LEU A 3 43.24 -10.97 -55.37
N PRO A 4 42.67 -10.37 -54.31
CA PRO A 4 43.38 -9.36 -53.54
C PRO A 4 44.58 -9.93 -52.78
N ARG A 5 45.60 -9.08 -52.71
CA ARG A 5 46.93 -9.30 -52.17
C ARG A 5 46.91 -9.77 -50.71
N LYS A 6 47.73 -10.79 -50.44
CA LYS A 6 48.33 -11.21 -49.15
C LYS A 6 47.60 -10.68 -47.90
N LEU A 7 46.66 -11.47 -47.39
CA LEU A 7 46.13 -11.31 -46.03
C LEU A 7 47.31 -11.43 -45.05
N THR A 8 47.68 -10.32 -44.40
CA THR A 8 48.81 -10.33 -43.46
C THR A 8 48.38 -10.99 -42.15
N ILE A 9 49.31 -11.67 -41.47
CA ILE A 9 49.09 -12.31 -40.16
C ILE A 9 48.44 -11.32 -39.16
N LYS A 10 48.80 -10.04 -39.24
CA LYS A 10 48.21 -8.96 -38.42
C LYS A 10 46.70 -8.80 -38.63
N SER A 11 46.22 -8.93 -39.87
CA SER A 11 44.78 -8.86 -40.19
C SER A 11 44.02 -10.05 -39.62
N LEU A 12 44.64 -11.23 -39.55
CA LEU A 12 44.03 -12.43 -39.02
C LEU A 12 43.92 -12.38 -37.48
N VAL A 13 44.96 -11.89 -36.81
CA VAL A 13 44.95 -11.67 -35.35
C VAL A 13 43.89 -10.63 -34.95
N LEU A 14 43.78 -9.53 -35.69
CA LEU A 14 42.76 -8.50 -35.42
C LEU A 14 41.33 -9.05 -35.56
N LEU A 15 41.09 -9.88 -36.59
CA LEU A 15 39.78 -10.48 -36.83
C LEU A 15 39.39 -11.47 -35.72
N ILE A 16 40.34 -12.26 -35.23
CA ILE A 16 40.12 -13.17 -34.09
C ILE A 16 39.76 -12.37 -32.84
N ILE A 17 40.49 -11.30 -32.52
CA ILE A 17 40.19 -10.45 -31.34
C ILE A 17 38.79 -9.82 -31.44
N LEU A 18 38.39 -9.35 -32.63
CA LEU A 18 37.05 -8.79 -32.85
C LEU A 18 35.93 -9.83 -32.67
N VAL A 19 36.13 -11.07 -33.15
CA VAL A 19 35.17 -12.15 -32.96
C VAL A 19 35.09 -12.58 -31.49
N SER A 20 36.22 -12.67 -30.79
CA SER A 20 36.27 -12.98 -29.35
C SER A 20 35.56 -11.92 -28.51
N LEU A 21 35.73 -10.64 -28.82
CA LEU A 21 35.03 -9.54 -28.13
C LEU A 21 33.52 -9.55 -28.42
N SER A 22 33.11 -10.00 -29.60
CA SER A 22 31.69 -10.15 -29.96
C SER A 22 31.02 -11.33 -29.24
N ALA A 23 31.77 -12.40 -28.92
CA ALA A 23 31.28 -13.55 -28.16
C ALA A 23 31.11 -13.26 -26.66
N CYS A 24 31.77 -12.23 -26.14
CA CYS A 24 31.67 -11.80 -24.74
C CYS A 24 30.57 -10.75 -24.50
N THR A 25 29.77 -10.36 -25.49
CA THR A 25 28.57 -9.59 -25.16
C THR A 25 27.69 -10.50 -24.30
N PRO A 26 27.42 -10.15 -23.02
CA PRO A 26 26.52 -10.94 -22.21
C PRO A 26 25.26 -11.05 -23.04
N ARG A 27 24.88 -12.28 -23.39
CA ARG A 27 23.64 -12.56 -24.09
C ARG A 27 22.59 -11.95 -23.19
N ARG A 28 22.15 -10.73 -23.52
CA ARG A 28 20.99 -10.12 -22.88
C ARG A 28 19.91 -11.09 -23.29
N GLU A 29 19.62 -12.04 -22.39
CA GLU A 29 18.43 -12.85 -22.49
C GLU A 29 17.34 -11.83 -22.72
N ALA A 30 16.86 -11.78 -23.97
CA ALA A 30 15.80 -10.89 -24.35
C ALA A 30 14.67 -11.34 -23.44
N SER A 31 14.43 -10.56 -22.38
CA SER A 31 13.58 -11.04 -21.32
C SER A 31 12.26 -11.38 -21.98
N ILE A 32 11.71 -12.56 -21.67
CA ILE A 32 10.53 -13.12 -22.34
C ILE A 32 9.35 -12.12 -22.29
N TYR A 33 9.46 -11.13 -21.40
CA TYR A 33 8.59 -9.97 -21.23
C TYR A 33 8.69 -8.88 -22.30
N PHE A 34 9.72 -8.80 -23.14
CA PHE A 34 9.91 -7.68 -24.09
C PHE A 34 8.66 -7.38 -24.94
N PRO A 35 7.96 -8.36 -25.56
CA PRO A 35 6.73 -8.09 -26.31
C PRO A 35 5.52 -7.74 -25.42
N LEU A 36 5.57 -8.02 -24.12
CA LEU A 36 4.47 -7.74 -23.18
C LEU A 36 4.64 -6.42 -22.42
N LYS A 37 5.85 -5.86 -22.41
CA LYS A 37 6.16 -4.60 -21.73
C LYS A 37 5.31 -3.48 -22.31
N ASP A 38 4.54 -2.84 -21.44
CA ASP A 38 3.67 -1.72 -21.77
C ASP A 38 2.62 -2.01 -22.86
N ALA A 39 2.38 -3.30 -23.17
CA ALA A 39 1.37 -3.75 -24.15
C ALA A 39 -0.08 -3.60 -23.64
N GLY A 40 -0.28 -2.91 -22.52
CA GLY A 40 -1.59 -2.75 -21.88
C GLY A 40 -2.03 -4.01 -21.13
N LEU A 41 -3.36 -4.18 -21.05
CA LEU A 41 -3.99 -5.29 -20.35
C LEU A 41 -3.98 -6.53 -21.23
N GLN A 42 -3.46 -7.64 -20.69
CA GLN A 42 -3.25 -8.90 -21.41
C GLN A 42 -4.04 -10.01 -20.71
N ILE A 43 -4.95 -10.66 -21.45
CA ILE A 43 -5.78 -11.75 -20.91
C ILE A 43 -4.97 -13.04 -20.88
N LEU A 44 -5.11 -13.83 -19.80
CA LEU A 44 -4.50 -15.15 -19.73
C LEU A 44 -5.42 -16.20 -20.36
N SER A 45 -4.86 -17.10 -21.16
CA SER A 45 -5.62 -18.14 -21.82
C SER A 45 -5.98 -19.29 -20.87
N SER A 46 -7.24 -19.71 -20.88
CA SER A 46 -7.78 -20.86 -20.15
C SER A 46 -7.59 -22.21 -20.87
N THR A 47 -7.10 -22.18 -22.11
CA THR A 47 -7.03 -23.33 -23.02
C THR A 47 -5.65 -23.55 -23.62
N ASN A 48 -4.85 -22.49 -23.82
CA ASN A 48 -3.55 -22.59 -24.46
C ASN A 48 -2.41 -22.12 -23.51
N PRO A 49 -1.56 -23.03 -23.00
CA PRO A 49 -0.42 -22.66 -22.17
C PRO A 49 0.65 -21.86 -22.93
N TYR A 50 0.70 -21.97 -24.26
CA TYR A 50 1.67 -21.27 -25.11
C TYR A 50 1.22 -19.85 -25.49
N HIS A 51 0.13 -19.35 -24.91
CA HIS A 51 -0.26 -17.96 -25.07
C HIS A 51 0.80 -17.04 -24.44
N GLY A 52 1.27 -16.01 -25.14
CA GLY A 52 2.43 -15.20 -24.73
C GLY A 52 2.39 -14.72 -23.26
N PRO A 53 1.29 -14.13 -22.78
CA PRO A 53 1.10 -13.79 -21.36
C PRO A 53 1.23 -14.98 -20.40
N ASN A 54 0.72 -16.16 -20.78
CA ASN A 54 0.83 -17.38 -19.97
C ASN A 54 2.28 -17.87 -19.89
N VAL A 55 3.00 -17.86 -21.02
CA VAL A 55 4.42 -18.28 -21.09
C VAL A 55 5.29 -17.34 -20.26
N ALA A 56 5.09 -16.03 -20.39
CA ALA A 56 5.86 -15.06 -19.63
C ALA A 56 5.61 -15.18 -18.13
N LEU A 57 4.34 -15.34 -17.72
CA LEU A 57 4.00 -15.51 -16.31
C LEU A 57 4.48 -16.86 -15.77
N ALA A 58 4.44 -17.93 -16.56
CA ALA A 58 4.99 -19.23 -16.20
C ALA A 58 6.49 -19.13 -15.91
N ALA A 59 7.26 -18.47 -16.77
CA ALA A 59 8.68 -18.19 -16.51
C ALA A 59 8.88 -17.39 -15.21
N THR A 60 8.02 -16.39 -14.93
CA THR A 60 8.07 -15.66 -13.65
C THR A 60 7.83 -16.56 -12.44
N LEU A 61 6.93 -17.54 -12.57
CA LEU A 61 6.60 -18.49 -11.50
C LEU A 61 7.73 -19.48 -11.27
N GLU A 62 8.46 -19.88 -12.31
CA GLU A 62 9.67 -20.72 -12.21
C GLU A 62 10.80 -19.96 -11.52
N GLU A 63 10.97 -18.67 -11.83
CA GLU A 63 11.99 -17.81 -11.23
C GLU A 63 11.72 -17.46 -9.76
N SER A 64 10.45 -17.43 -9.32
CA SER A 64 10.09 -16.96 -7.98
C SER A 64 9.15 -17.89 -7.23
N SER A 65 9.73 -18.56 -6.23
CA SER A 65 9.02 -19.37 -5.23
C SER A 65 7.90 -18.61 -4.52
N SER A 66 8.14 -17.34 -4.15
CA SER A 66 7.15 -16.47 -3.49
C SER A 66 5.90 -16.25 -4.37
N LEU A 67 6.10 -15.91 -5.64
CA LEU A 67 4.99 -15.73 -6.59
C LEU A 67 4.29 -17.06 -6.89
N ALA A 68 5.03 -18.15 -7.01
CA ALA A 68 4.47 -19.49 -7.19
C ALA A 68 3.57 -19.89 -6.00
N GLY A 69 4.05 -19.70 -4.77
CA GLY A 69 3.26 -19.94 -3.55
C GLY A 69 2.01 -19.05 -3.50
N TYR A 70 2.12 -17.78 -3.89
CA TYR A 70 0.97 -16.89 -4.00
C TYR A 70 -0.08 -17.44 -4.98
N PHE A 71 0.32 -17.94 -6.15
CA PHE A 71 -0.60 -18.54 -7.13
C PHE A 71 -1.25 -19.83 -6.63
N GLN A 72 -0.52 -20.64 -5.87
CA GLN A 72 -1.06 -21.84 -5.24
C GLN A 72 -2.20 -21.50 -4.27
N HIS A 73 -2.04 -20.46 -3.44
CA HIS A 73 -3.04 -20.07 -2.47
C HIS A 73 -4.19 -19.24 -3.07
N LYS A 74 -3.87 -18.21 -3.86
CA LYS A 74 -4.86 -17.26 -4.40
C LYS A 74 -5.52 -17.76 -5.69
N GLY A 75 -4.88 -18.66 -6.44
CA GLY A 75 -5.25 -19.01 -7.80
C GLY A 75 -4.67 -18.03 -8.84
N ALA A 76 -4.78 -18.42 -10.11
CA ALA A 76 -4.28 -17.60 -11.21
C ALA A 76 -5.17 -16.37 -11.48
N PRO A 77 -4.58 -15.20 -11.78
CA PRO A 77 -5.32 -14.02 -12.20
C PRO A 77 -5.96 -14.25 -13.57
N ARG A 78 -6.97 -13.47 -13.95
CA ARG A 78 -7.59 -13.56 -15.28
C ARG A 78 -6.84 -12.78 -16.34
N ALA A 79 -6.18 -11.70 -15.91
CA ALA A 79 -5.40 -10.84 -16.78
C ALA A 79 -4.17 -10.33 -16.04
N ILE A 80 -3.16 -9.95 -16.80
CA ILE A 80 -1.96 -9.30 -16.30
C ILE A 80 -1.69 -8.01 -17.07
N GLN A 81 -0.90 -7.13 -16.47
CA GLN A 81 -0.29 -5.99 -17.18
C GLN A 81 1.14 -5.83 -16.71
N VAL A 82 2.08 -5.87 -17.65
CA VAL A 82 3.50 -5.67 -17.37
C VAL A 82 3.84 -4.21 -17.62
N LYS A 83 4.33 -3.52 -16.58
CA LYS A 83 4.79 -2.13 -16.67
C LYS A 83 6.27 -2.06 -16.35
N THR A 84 7.04 -1.42 -17.23
CA THR A 84 8.42 -1.05 -16.94
C THR A 84 8.45 0.44 -16.61
N ALA A 85 8.87 0.79 -15.41
CA ALA A 85 9.11 2.20 -15.12
C ALA A 85 10.50 2.58 -15.62
N ARG A 86 10.64 3.80 -16.14
CA ARG A 86 11.94 4.35 -16.57
C ARG A 86 12.99 4.38 -15.47
N THR A 87 12.57 4.39 -14.21
CA THR A 87 13.43 4.52 -13.03
C THR A 87 13.12 3.50 -11.93
N SER A 88 12.13 2.60 -12.12
CA SER A 88 11.73 1.63 -11.10
C SER A 88 11.83 0.19 -11.60
N GLN A 89 11.87 -0.74 -10.65
CA GLN A 89 11.77 -2.18 -10.88
C GLN A 89 10.56 -2.50 -11.76
N ASP A 90 10.70 -3.55 -12.59
CA ASP A 90 9.61 -4.10 -13.39
C ASP A 90 8.44 -4.51 -12.47
N LYS A 91 7.21 -4.22 -12.90
CA LYS A 91 5.98 -4.52 -12.15
C LYS A 91 5.03 -5.35 -13.00
N ILE A 92 4.43 -6.37 -12.40
CA ILE A 92 3.35 -7.16 -13.00
C ILE A 92 2.09 -6.90 -12.17
N ILE A 93 1.07 -6.33 -12.79
CA ILE A 93 -0.24 -6.12 -12.16
C ILE A 93 -1.08 -7.36 -12.46
N LEU A 94 -1.58 -8.02 -11.43
CA LEU A 94 -2.40 -9.22 -11.48
C LEU A 94 -3.86 -8.84 -11.23
N TYR A 95 -4.75 -9.15 -12.17
CA TYR A 95 -6.17 -8.77 -12.08
C TYR A 95 -7.07 -9.97 -11.77
N TYR A 96 -7.87 -9.82 -10.71
CA TYR A 96 -8.86 -10.79 -10.26
C TYR A 96 -10.26 -10.14 -10.35
N PRO A 97 -11.00 -10.34 -11.45
CA PRO A 97 -12.30 -9.69 -11.62
C PRO A 97 -13.36 -10.25 -10.67
N ASP A 98 -13.21 -11.50 -10.23
CA ASP A 98 -14.20 -12.20 -9.40
C ASP A 98 -14.33 -11.57 -8.00
N ASP A 99 -13.24 -11.02 -7.44
CA ASP A 99 -13.20 -10.30 -6.16
C ASP A 99 -13.06 -8.78 -6.32
N TYR A 100 -13.14 -8.27 -7.55
CA TYR A 100 -12.89 -6.86 -7.90
C TYR A 100 -11.51 -6.36 -7.41
N GLY A 101 -10.55 -7.27 -7.25
CA GLY A 101 -9.23 -7.03 -6.69
C GLY A 101 -8.13 -6.98 -7.76
N MET A 102 -7.09 -6.21 -7.48
CA MET A 102 -5.83 -6.29 -8.20
C MET A 102 -4.66 -6.36 -7.22
N TYR A 103 -3.60 -7.03 -7.65
CA TYR A 103 -2.37 -7.17 -6.89
C TYR A 103 -1.21 -6.70 -7.75
N VAL A 104 -0.14 -6.24 -7.12
CA VAL A 104 1.06 -5.75 -7.81
C VAL A 104 2.23 -6.61 -7.38
N ALA A 105 2.77 -7.39 -8.30
CA ALA A 105 4.03 -8.09 -8.12
C ALA A 105 5.18 -7.17 -8.55
N THR A 106 6.11 -6.91 -7.65
CA THR A 106 7.33 -6.13 -7.89
C THR A 106 8.54 -7.02 -7.70
N ARG A 107 9.48 -6.94 -8.64
CA ARG A 107 10.75 -7.69 -8.54
C ARG A 107 11.66 -7.03 -7.52
N ARG A 108 11.87 -7.66 -6.37
CA ARG A 108 12.82 -7.19 -5.36
C ARG A 108 14.20 -7.72 -5.73
N GLY A 109 15.12 -6.83 -6.08
CA GLY A 109 16.52 -7.20 -6.23
C GLY A 109 17.05 -7.71 -4.90
N GLY A 110 17.77 -8.84 -4.91
CA GLY A 110 18.48 -9.32 -3.73
C GLY A 110 19.41 -8.23 -3.21
N LEU A 111 19.53 -8.10 -1.88
CA LEU A 111 20.48 -7.18 -1.22
C LEU A 111 21.94 -7.55 -1.50
N VAL A 112 22.18 -8.67 -2.17
CA VAL A 112 23.49 -9.22 -2.49
C VAL A 112 23.53 -9.39 -4.00
N ASN A 113 24.65 -9.00 -4.63
CA ASN A 113 24.87 -8.94 -6.08
C ASN A 113 24.83 -10.30 -6.81
N THR A 114 24.09 -11.28 -6.31
CA THR A 114 23.81 -12.54 -6.99
C THR A 114 22.52 -12.37 -7.80
N PRO A 115 22.60 -12.21 -9.14
CA PRO A 115 21.42 -12.13 -10.01
C PRO A 115 20.54 -13.40 -9.97
N GLU A 116 21.03 -14.47 -9.34
CA GLU A 116 20.39 -15.78 -9.27
C GLU A 116 19.14 -15.84 -8.38
N HIS A 117 18.90 -14.85 -7.51
CA HIS A 117 17.80 -14.92 -6.52
C HIS A 117 16.92 -13.67 -6.56
N SER A 118 16.38 -13.34 -7.73
CA SER A 118 15.38 -12.28 -7.81
C SER A 118 14.00 -12.80 -7.42
N GLU A 119 13.46 -12.32 -6.30
CA GLU A 119 12.12 -12.70 -5.87
C GLU A 119 11.07 -11.67 -6.30
N TRP A 120 9.91 -12.18 -6.71
CA TRP A 120 8.73 -11.37 -6.98
C TRP A 120 7.86 -11.29 -5.73
N MET A 121 7.75 -10.09 -5.17
CA MET A 121 6.93 -9.82 -4.00
C MET A 121 5.57 -9.28 -4.43
N VAL A 122 4.50 -9.91 -3.95
CA VAL A 122 3.12 -9.50 -4.27
C VAL A 122 2.56 -8.60 -3.17
N ALA A 123 2.07 -7.42 -3.55
CA ALA A 123 1.37 -6.48 -2.67
C ALA A 123 -0.10 -6.33 -3.09
N GLY A 124 -0.98 -6.13 -2.10
CA GLY A 124 -2.42 -5.95 -2.27
C GLY A 124 -3.23 -6.55 -1.10
N PRO A 125 -4.57 -6.66 -1.21
CA PRO A 125 -5.38 -6.32 -2.38
C PRO A 125 -5.53 -4.80 -2.59
N TYR A 126 -5.55 -4.38 -3.84
CA TYR A 126 -5.96 -3.04 -4.26
C TYR A 126 -7.30 -3.12 -5.01
N ARG A 127 -8.06 -2.01 -5.00
CA ARG A 127 -9.30 -1.92 -5.79
C ARG A 127 -8.99 -1.85 -7.28
N MET A 128 -9.66 -2.70 -8.06
CA MET A 128 -9.56 -2.67 -9.51
C MET A 128 -10.24 -1.41 -10.09
N ASN A 129 -9.61 -0.79 -11.08
CA ASN A 129 -10.23 0.30 -11.83
C ASN A 129 -11.45 -0.23 -12.62
N GLN A 130 -12.57 0.50 -12.59
CA GLN A 130 -13.81 0.11 -13.27
C GLN A 130 -13.62 -0.12 -14.78
N SER A 131 -12.74 0.65 -15.43
CA SER A 131 -12.43 0.48 -16.85
C SER A 131 -11.73 -0.86 -17.13
N ALA A 132 -10.72 -1.22 -16.32
CA ALA A 132 -10.03 -2.50 -16.41
C ALA A 132 -10.98 -3.66 -16.12
N TYR A 133 -11.83 -3.54 -15.10
CA TYR A 133 -12.86 -4.53 -14.78
C TYR A 133 -13.79 -4.80 -15.97
N ARG A 134 -14.31 -3.74 -16.62
CA ARG A 134 -15.18 -3.88 -17.79
C ARG A 134 -14.47 -4.56 -18.95
N GLN A 135 -13.20 -4.20 -19.21
CA GLN A 135 -12.41 -4.84 -20.26
C GLN A 135 -12.26 -6.34 -19.99
N ILE A 136 -11.81 -6.72 -18.79
CA ILE A 136 -11.59 -8.13 -18.43
C ILE A 136 -12.90 -8.91 -18.45
N LYS A 137 -13.97 -8.37 -17.86
CA LYS A 137 -15.27 -9.04 -17.75
C LYS A 137 -15.86 -9.41 -19.11
N ASN A 138 -15.61 -8.60 -20.14
CA ASN A 138 -16.08 -8.89 -21.50
C ASN A 138 -15.35 -10.10 -22.12
N PHE A 139 -14.13 -10.38 -21.68
CA PHE A 139 -13.36 -11.55 -22.12
C PHE A 139 -13.60 -12.78 -21.24
N SER A 140 -13.83 -12.59 -19.94
CA SER A 140 -14.12 -13.66 -18.99
C SER A 140 -15.53 -14.21 -19.20
N ARG A 141 -15.65 -15.36 -19.86
CA ARG A 141 -16.95 -16.04 -19.93
C ARG A 141 -17.29 -16.61 -18.55
N PRO A 142 -18.57 -16.61 -18.10
CA PRO A 142 -18.97 -17.12 -16.79
C PRO A 142 -18.60 -18.58 -16.48
N ARG A 143 -18.17 -19.36 -17.48
CA ARG A 143 -17.77 -20.77 -17.35
C ARG A 143 -16.29 -21.00 -17.66
N GLU A 144 -15.51 -19.94 -17.74
CA GLU A 144 -14.12 -20.05 -18.14
C GLU A 144 -13.27 -20.61 -16.99
N LYS A 145 -12.65 -21.78 -17.24
CA LYS A 145 -11.72 -22.44 -16.32
C LYS A 145 -10.54 -21.52 -15.99
N SER A 146 -9.85 -21.78 -14.88
CA SER A 146 -8.61 -21.07 -14.54
C SER A 146 -7.58 -21.15 -15.67
N PRO A 147 -6.77 -20.09 -15.89
CA PRO A 147 -5.69 -20.10 -16.87
C PRO A 147 -4.75 -21.30 -16.74
N VAL A 148 -4.17 -21.69 -17.87
CA VAL A 148 -3.29 -22.86 -17.99
C VAL A 148 -1.86 -22.39 -18.19
N PHE A 149 -0.92 -22.95 -17.43
CA PHE A 149 0.49 -22.62 -17.52
C PHE A 149 1.29 -23.88 -17.85
N LEU A 150 2.45 -23.70 -18.47
CA LEU A 150 3.45 -24.75 -18.64
C LEU A 150 4.62 -24.41 -17.70
N VAL A 151 4.63 -25.00 -16.51
CA VAL A 151 5.62 -24.74 -15.45
C VAL A 151 6.47 -25.99 -15.27
N HIS A 152 7.78 -25.88 -15.47
CA HIS A 152 8.74 -26.99 -15.50
C HIS A 152 8.33 -28.11 -16.47
N GLY A 153 7.79 -27.73 -17.64
CA GLY A 153 7.31 -28.69 -18.65
C GLY A 153 5.98 -29.37 -18.31
N ASN A 154 5.38 -29.07 -17.15
CA ASN A 154 4.09 -29.63 -16.74
C ASN A 154 2.95 -28.63 -16.93
N VAL A 155 1.83 -29.11 -17.44
CA VAL A 155 0.63 -28.29 -17.62
C VAL A 155 -0.08 -28.14 -16.28
N THR A 156 -0.06 -26.94 -15.70
CA THR A 156 -0.64 -26.64 -14.38
C THR A 156 -1.79 -25.65 -14.48
N ARG A 157 -2.76 -25.77 -13.56
CA ARG A 157 -3.85 -24.81 -13.36
C ARG A 157 -3.90 -24.41 -11.89
N TYR A 158 -3.91 -23.11 -11.63
CA TYR A 158 -4.07 -22.57 -10.29
C TYR A 158 -5.52 -22.13 -10.10
N SER A 159 -6.30 -22.92 -9.37
CA SER A 159 -7.70 -22.61 -9.09
C SER A 159 -7.88 -22.01 -7.70
N GLN A 160 -8.77 -21.02 -7.59
CA GLN A 160 -9.13 -20.43 -6.29
C GLN A 160 -9.69 -21.53 -5.37
N GLY A 161 -9.09 -21.66 -4.18
CA GLY A 161 -9.60 -22.56 -3.14
C GLY A 161 -9.13 -24.01 -3.19
N ALA A 162 -8.26 -24.41 -4.14
CA ALA A 162 -7.73 -25.79 -4.18
C ALA A 162 -6.89 -26.17 -2.94
N LEU A 163 -6.38 -25.18 -2.20
CA LEU A 163 -5.60 -25.40 -0.97
C LEU A 163 -6.33 -24.97 0.32
N ALA A 164 -7.63 -24.66 0.27
CA ALA A 164 -8.42 -24.49 1.50
C ALA A 164 -8.60 -25.82 2.26
N TYR A 165 -8.18 -26.95 1.69
CA TYR A 165 -8.15 -28.25 2.34
C TYR A 165 -6.71 -28.79 2.30
N ASN A 166 -6.06 -28.85 3.47
CA ASN A 166 -4.82 -29.59 3.79
C ASN A 166 -3.47 -28.86 3.88
N THR A 167 -3.43 -27.55 4.11
CA THR A 167 -2.20 -26.92 4.64
C THR A 167 -2.46 -26.23 5.98
N SER A 168 -2.84 -27.02 6.99
CA SER A 168 -2.48 -26.73 8.37
C SER A 168 -1.03 -27.17 8.64
N PHE A 169 -0.09 -26.79 7.76
CA PHE A 169 1.31 -26.72 8.16
C PHE A 169 1.48 -25.36 8.83
N THR A 170 0.88 -25.25 10.02
CA THR A 170 1.45 -24.37 11.03
C THR A 170 2.83 -24.96 11.28
N ILE A 171 3.86 -24.41 10.66
CA ILE A 171 5.19 -24.50 11.25
C ILE A 171 5.02 -23.71 12.54
N GLU A 172 4.60 -24.41 13.60
CA GLU A 172 4.64 -23.88 14.94
C GLU A 172 6.13 -23.60 15.14
N PRO A 173 6.56 -22.33 15.16
CA PRO A 173 7.96 -22.05 15.42
C PRO A 173 8.26 -22.77 16.73
N GLU A 174 9.35 -23.54 16.78
CA GLU A 174 9.84 -24.10 18.03
C GLU A 174 10.23 -22.91 18.90
N VAL A 175 9.24 -22.35 19.60
CA VAL A 175 9.43 -21.25 20.54
C VAL A 175 10.21 -21.90 21.67
N PRO A 176 11.48 -21.49 21.92
CA PRO A 176 12.20 -21.99 23.08
C PRO A 176 11.32 -21.72 24.30
N LEU A 177 10.99 -22.77 25.04
CA LEU A 177 10.11 -22.69 26.21
C LEU A 177 10.66 -21.61 27.13
N LEU A 178 9.95 -20.48 27.20
CA LEU A 178 10.21 -19.47 28.22
C LEU A 178 9.98 -20.13 29.58
N PRO A 179 10.86 -19.90 30.57
CA PRO A 179 10.69 -20.46 31.90
C PRO A 179 9.29 -20.11 32.42
N GLU A 180 8.58 -21.10 32.94
CA GLU A 180 7.23 -20.94 33.51
C GLU A 180 7.26 -19.79 34.52
N THR A 181 6.66 -18.66 34.12
CA THR A 181 6.52 -17.52 35.00
C THR A 181 5.31 -17.80 35.88
N GLU A 182 5.53 -17.92 37.20
CA GLU A 182 4.47 -18.10 38.18
C GLU A 182 3.35 -17.08 37.96
N SER A 183 2.16 -17.60 37.64
CA SER A 183 0.96 -16.81 37.36
C SER A 183 0.50 -16.12 38.64
N LEU A 184 0.82 -14.84 38.80
CA LEU A 184 0.22 -13.99 39.83
C LEU A 184 -1.29 -13.85 39.57
N GLU A 185 -2.09 -14.19 40.57
CA GLU A 185 -3.54 -14.13 40.49
C GLU A 185 -4.05 -12.72 40.17
N PRO A 186 -5.01 -12.57 39.23
CA PRO A 186 -5.53 -11.26 38.88
C PRO A 186 -6.32 -10.64 40.05
N PRO A 187 -6.10 -9.36 40.38
CA PRO A 187 -6.83 -8.69 41.45
C PRO A 187 -8.32 -8.50 41.09
N LYS A 188 -9.19 -8.82 42.05
CA LYS A 188 -10.65 -8.62 41.97
C LYS A 188 -11.00 -7.15 41.71
N LYS A 189 -11.63 -6.89 40.57
CA LYS A 189 -12.21 -5.57 40.22
C LYS A 189 -13.39 -5.24 41.14
N VAL A 190 -13.25 -4.15 41.90
CA VAL A 190 -14.36 -3.48 42.59
C VAL A 190 -15.00 -2.49 41.61
N VAL A 191 -16.27 -2.71 41.29
CA VAL A 191 -17.08 -1.85 40.43
C VAL A 191 -17.66 -0.71 41.26
N LYS A 192 -17.22 0.53 41.01
CA LYS A 192 -17.83 1.74 41.54
C LYS A 192 -18.68 2.37 40.43
N LYS A 193 -20.00 2.44 40.65
CA LYS A 193 -20.95 3.15 39.79
C LYS A 193 -20.84 4.64 40.08
N GLU A 194 -20.59 5.43 39.05
CA GLU A 194 -20.62 6.89 39.10
C GLU A 194 -21.84 7.37 38.30
N GLN A 195 -22.73 8.10 38.99
CA GLN A 195 -23.94 8.68 38.43
C GLN A 195 -23.58 9.95 37.68
N VAL A 196 -24.05 10.06 36.43
CA VAL A 196 -23.94 11.27 35.61
C VAL A 196 -25.24 12.06 35.75
N GLU A 197 -25.10 13.31 36.18
CA GLU A 197 -26.16 14.30 36.38
C GLU A 197 -26.38 15.06 35.05
N GLU A 198 -27.64 15.15 34.60
CA GLU A 198 -28.04 15.85 33.38
C GLU A 198 -28.15 17.37 33.64
N VAL A 199 -27.48 18.17 32.80
CA VAL A 199 -27.60 19.64 32.78
C VAL A 199 -28.49 20.06 31.60
N PRO A 200 -29.53 20.88 31.81
CA PRO A 200 -30.38 21.38 30.73
C PRO A 200 -29.69 22.57 30.03
N PHE A 201 -29.68 22.56 28.70
CA PHE A 201 -29.16 23.65 27.89
C PHE A 201 -30.29 24.24 27.02
N ASP A 202 -30.86 25.33 27.51
CA ASP A 202 -31.69 26.23 26.71
C ASP A 202 -30.78 27.12 25.87
N ASN A 203 -31.01 27.21 24.57
CA ASN A 203 -30.65 28.39 23.77
C ASN A 203 -31.46 28.43 22.45
N GLU A 204 -32.49 29.27 22.46
CA GLU A 204 -33.02 29.94 21.28
C GLU A 204 -31.94 30.89 20.71
N PHE A 205 -31.59 30.81 19.42
CA PHE A 205 -31.17 32.01 18.66
C PHE A 205 -31.39 31.85 17.14
N GLN A 206 -32.42 32.57 16.71
CA GLN A 206 -32.56 33.42 15.51
C GLN A 206 -32.02 32.94 14.14
N THR A 207 -33.01 32.76 13.27
CA THR A 207 -32.96 32.69 11.81
C THR A 207 -32.47 34.00 11.17
N GLY A 208 -31.32 33.93 10.48
CA GLY A 208 -30.81 34.98 9.60
C GLY A 208 -30.83 34.54 8.13
N LYS A 209 -31.67 35.19 7.33
CA LYS A 209 -31.82 35.02 5.87
C LYS A 209 -30.67 35.66 5.07
N ASN A 210 -30.54 35.19 3.82
CA ASN A 210 -29.79 35.72 2.66
C ASN A 210 -28.40 35.06 2.47
N ALA A 211 -27.95 34.64 1.29
CA ALA A 211 -28.37 34.93 -0.08
C ALA A 211 -27.98 33.78 -1.03
N ASP A 212 -28.73 33.69 -2.13
CA ASP A 212 -28.55 32.76 -3.23
C ASP A 212 -27.15 32.81 -3.86
N SER A 213 -26.55 31.64 -4.07
CA SER A 213 -25.56 31.42 -5.12
C SER A 213 -25.71 30.01 -5.66
N LEU A 214 -26.65 29.86 -6.59
CA LEU A 214 -26.78 28.69 -7.46
C LEU A 214 -25.59 28.65 -8.42
N VAL A 215 -24.51 27.97 -8.02
CA VAL A 215 -23.46 27.55 -8.94
C VAL A 215 -23.95 26.29 -9.64
N ASN A 216 -24.33 26.45 -10.89
CA ASN A 216 -24.74 25.39 -11.80
C ASN A 216 -23.57 24.41 -11.99
N LEU A 217 -23.71 23.18 -11.47
CA LEU A 217 -22.67 22.15 -11.41
C LEU A 217 -22.74 21.15 -12.58
N ASP A 218 -23.19 21.58 -13.75
CA ASP A 218 -23.27 20.73 -14.93
C ASP A 218 -21.93 20.71 -15.67
N ASN A 219 -21.26 19.55 -15.59
CA ASN A 219 -19.96 19.17 -16.17
C ASN A 219 -18.69 19.72 -15.47
N PRO A 220 -18.12 18.98 -14.49
CA PRO A 220 -16.72 19.14 -14.15
C PRO A 220 -15.87 18.68 -15.34
N LYS A 221 -15.47 19.64 -16.18
CA LYS A 221 -14.52 19.43 -17.27
C LYS A 221 -13.24 18.86 -16.65
N PHE A 222 -12.93 17.60 -16.94
CA PHE A 222 -11.73 16.93 -16.44
C PHE A 222 -10.49 17.65 -16.97
N ILE A 223 -9.87 18.48 -16.14
CA ILE A 223 -8.56 19.07 -16.44
C ILE A 223 -7.53 17.99 -16.09
N PRO A 224 -6.80 17.42 -17.07
CA PRO A 224 -5.79 16.41 -16.78
C PRO A 224 -4.74 17.00 -15.83
N GLN A 225 -4.43 16.27 -14.76
CA GLN A 225 -3.44 16.67 -13.77
C GLN A 225 -2.10 16.94 -14.46
N ASN A 226 -1.56 18.15 -14.25
CA ASN A 226 -0.24 18.55 -14.76
C ASN A 226 0.84 17.54 -14.30
N MET A 227 1.89 17.31 -15.09
CA MET A 227 2.95 16.34 -14.78
C MET A 227 3.55 16.55 -13.39
N ASP A 228 3.64 17.80 -12.91
CA ASP A 228 4.10 18.11 -11.55
C ASP A 228 3.17 17.58 -10.45
N GLN A 229 1.85 17.57 -10.69
CA GLN A 229 0.89 16.98 -9.74
C GLN A 229 1.01 15.46 -9.69
N GLN A 230 1.33 14.83 -10.83
CA GLN A 230 1.62 13.39 -10.88
C GLN A 230 2.93 13.05 -10.19
N ALA A 231 3.98 13.86 -10.36
CA ALA A 231 5.26 13.70 -9.68
C ALA A 231 5.13 13.87 -8.15
N LEU A 232 4.35 14.86 -7.70
CA LEU A 232 4.04 15.08 -6.29
C LEU A 232 3.23 13.91 -5.69
N ALA A 233 2.27 13.36 -6.43
CA ALA A 233 1.51 12.18 -6.01
C ALA A 233 2.38 10.91 -5.92
N LEU A 234 3.47 10.83 -6.69
CA LEU A 234 4.41 9.71 -6.68
C LEU A 234 5.48 9.81 -5.59
N SER A 235 5.82 11.01 -5.12
CA SER A 235 6.79 11.19 -4.04
C SER A 235 6.15 10.96 -2.67
N SER A 236 6.63 9.94 -1.96
CA SER A 236 6.11 9.41 -0.68
C SER A 236 6.23 10.35 0.55
N GLY A 237 6.18 11.67 0.35
CA GLY A 237 6.34 12.68 1.41
C GLY A 237 5.47 13.94 1.27
N TYR A 238 4.64 14.05 0.24
CA TYR A 238 3.73 15.19 0.08
C TYR A 238 2.30 14.82 0.47
N ALA A 239 1.55 15.82 0.93
CA ALA A 239 0.14 15.63 1.26
C ALA A 239 -0.69 15.47 -0.01
N ARG A 240 -1.74 14.62 0.03
CA ARG A 240 -2.65 14.40 -1.09
C ARG A 240 -3.38 15.70 -1.44
N ARG A 241 -3.73 15.91 -2.72
CA ARG A 241 -4.42 17.11 -3.18
C ARG A 241 -5.76 16.82 -3.87
N THR A 242 -6.68 17.78 -3.81
CA THR A 242 -7.91 17.78 -4.62
C THR A 242 -7.66 18.32 -6.02
N SER A 243 -8.67 18.27 -6.90
CA SER A 243 -8.65 18.93 -8.21
C SER A 243 -8.46 20.44 -8.11
N ASN A 244 -8.90 21.04 -7.00
CA ASN A 244 -8.84 22.49 -6.77
C ASN A 244 -7.49 22.92 -6.18
N GLY A 245 -6.57 21.96 -5.93
CA GLY A 245 -5.25 22.23 -5.38
C GLY A 245 -5.19 22.25 -3.84
N ASP A 246 -6.33 22.11 -3.16
CA ASP A 246 -6.42 21.98 -1.70
C ASP A 246 -5.65 20.75 -1.22
N ILE A 247 -5.12 20.80 0.00
CA ILE A 247 -4.51 19.64 0.64
C ILE A 247 -5.59 18.84 1.38
N MET A 248 -5.55 17.51 1.19
CA MET A 248 -6.33 16.52 1.92
C MET A 248 -5.41 15.83 2.92
N HIS A 249 -5.50 16.24 4.19
CA HIS A 249 -4.75 15.64 5.28
C HIS A 249 -5.58 14.51 5.91
N GLU A 250 -5.10 13.27 5.80
CA GLU A 250 -5.68 12.13 6.51
C GLU A 250 -5.02 11.98 7.87
N VAL A 251 -5.82 12.00 8.93
CA VAL A 251 -5.35 11.92 10.32
C VAL A 251 -4.85 10.50 10.60
N GLU A 252 -3.55 10.32 10.80
CA GLU A 252 -2.95 8.99 11.03
C GLU A 252 -2.80 8.65 12.53
N GLY A 253 -2.70 9.67 13.38
CA GLY A 253 -2.56 9.52 14.84
C GLY A 253 -3.89 9.38 15.58
N HIS A 254 -3.86 8.89 16.83
CA HIS A 254 -5.06 8.60 17.62
C HIS A 254 -5.80 9.83 18.18
N ALA A 255 -5.18 11.02 18.17
CA ALA A 255 -5.74 12.26 18.71
C ALA A 255 -4.92 13.47 18.21
N GLN A 256 -5.24 14.01 17.04
CA GLN A 256 -4.57 15.22 16.53
C GLN A 256 -5.44 16.44 16.79
N MET A 257 -4.82 17.56 17.17
CA MET A 257 -5.53 18.83 17.32
C MET A 257 -5.59 19.55 15.98
N LEU A 258 -6.75 20.11 15.65
CA LEU A 258 -6.97 20.87 14.41
C LEU A 258 -6.04 22.10 14.34
N GLU A 259 -5.73 22.71 15.48
CA GLU A 259 -4.74 23.79 15.60
C GLU A 259 -3.36 23.39 15.10
N ASN A 260 -2.87 22.20 15.44
CA ASN A 260 -1.56 21.72 15.01
C ASN A 260 -1.53 21.47 13.50
N ILE A 261 -2.64 20.98 12.94
CA ILE A 261 -2.79 20.78 11.50
C ILE A 261 -2.80 22.15 10.79
N SER A 262 -3.57 23.12 11.30
CA SER A 262 -3.63 24.48 10.78
C SER A 262 -2.26 25.16 10.79
N ASP A 263 -1.55 25.10 11.92
CA ASP A 263 -0.22 25.69 12.06
C ASP A 263 0.80 25.03 11.12
N TRP A 264 0.79 23.69 11.03
CA TRP A 264 1.72 22.98 10.15
C TRP A 264 1.58 23.41 8.68
N TYR A 265 0.36 23.45 8.17
CA TYR A 265 0.13 23.71 6.75
C TYR A 265 0.07 25.19 6.40
N THR A 266 -0.47 26.04 7.29
CA THR A 266 -0.73 27.45 7.01
C THR A 266 0.22 28.41 7.75
N GLY A 267 0.98 27.92 8.73
CA GLY A 267 1.88 28.71 9.58
C GLY A 267 1.17 29.53 10.66
N THR A 268 -0.12 29.29 10.89
CA THR A 268 -0.89 29.96 11.95
C THR A 268 -2.09 29.13 12.39
N THR A 269 -2.46 29.25 13.66
CA THR A 269 -3.69 28.66 14.24
C THR A 269 -4.94 29.51 13.98
N ARG A 270 -4.80 30.75 13.48
CA ARG A 270 -5.94 31.63 13.20
C ARG A 270 -6.84 31.14 12.06
N ASN A 271 -6.35 30.22 11.24
CA ASN A 271 -7.07 29.65 10.11
C ASN A 271 -7.92 28.42 10.46
N VAL A 272 -8.00 28.06 11.75
CA VAL A 272 -8.73 26.86 12.21
C VAL A 272 -10.20 26.92 11.81
N SER A 273 -10.90 28.04 12.02
CA SER A 273 -12.32 28.17 11.65
C SER A 273 -12.54 27.94 10.16
N SER A 274 -11.73 28.54 9.28
CA SER A 274 -11.85 28.34 7.84
C SER A 274 -11.57 26.90 7.40
N ILE A 275 -10.68 26.18 8.08
CA ILE A 275 -10.42 24.76 7.81
C ILE A 275 -11.58 23.89 8.32
N GLN A 276 -12.14 24.26 9.47
CA GLN A 276 -13.26 23.59 10.13
C GLN A 276 -14.52 23.64 9.27
N ASP A 277 -14.87 24.84 8.79
CA ASP A 277 -16.02 25.07 7.89
C ASP A 277 -15.90 24.26 6.60
N LEU A 278 -14.69 24.14 6.06
CA LEU A 278 -14.44 23.40 4.80
C LEU A 278 -14.40 21.88 4.99
N SER A 279 -14.17 21.41 6.21
CA SER A 279 -14.02 19.98 6.54
C SER A 279 -15.29 19.38 7.19
N ASP A 280 -16.39 20.13 7.18
CA ASP A 280 -17.68 19.73 7.78
C ASP A 280 -17.54 19.31 9.26
N LEU A 281 -16.67 19.99 10.01
CA LEU A 281 -16.44 19.73 11.43
C LEU A 281 -17.32 20.63 12.30
N LEU A 282 -17.80 20.09 13.43
CA LEU A 282 -18.53 20.88 14.42
C LEU A 282 -17.62 21.96 15.01
N PRO A 283 -18.09 23.20 15.27
CA PRO A 283 -17.30 24.32 15.80
C PRO A 283 -16.51 24.00 17.09
N GLU A 284 -17.03 23.10 17.91
CA GLU A 284 -16.43 22.67 19.18
C GLU A 284 -15.41 21.54 19.03
N GLN A 285 -15.38 20.89 17.85
CA GLN A 285 -14.53 19.73 17.59
C GLN A 285 -13.10 20.14 17.24
N GLN A 286 -12.30 20.38 18.28
CA GLN A 286 -10.87 20.67 18.14
C GLN A 286 -10.01 19.41 17.94
N GLU A 287 -10.48 18.26 18.44
CA GLU A 287 -9.79 16.99 18.31
C GLU A 287 -10.32 16.19 17.11
N VAL A 288 -9.41 15.82 16.22
CA VAL A 288 -9.70 15.02 15.03
C VAL A 288 -9.18 13.59 15.22
N ARG A 289 -10.03 12.63 14.87
CA ARG A 289 -9.79 11.19 15.07
C ARG A 289 -9.07 10.59 13.88
N LYS A 290 -8.37 9.48 14.12
CA LYS A 290 -7.71 8.69 13.08
C LYS A 290 -8.68 8.34 11.94
N GLY A 291 -8.24 8.56 10.71
CA GLY A 291 -9.01 8.32 9.48
C GLY A 291 -9.90 9.48 9.04
N MET A 292 -10.04 10.54 9.85
CA MET A 292 -10.72 11.75 9.40
C MET A 292 -9.89 12.46 8.32
N ILE A 293 -10.58 13.09 7.36
CA ILE A 293 -9.96 13.82 6.27
C ILE A 293 -10.20 15.30 6.48
N ILE A 294 -9.12 16.06 6.67
CA ILE A 294 -9.14 17.50 6.89
C ILE A 294 -8.73 18.19 5.59
N ARG A 295 -9.55 19.13 5.13
CA ARG A 295 -9.34 19.85 3.88
C ARG A 295 -8.76 21.24 4.16
N ILE A 296 -7.56 21.50 3.63
CA ILE A 296 -6.87 22.78 3.80
C ILE A 296 -6.95 23.58 2.50
N PRO A 297 -7.62 24.75 2.50
CA PRO A 297 -7.83 25.55 1.30
C PRO A 297 -6.50 25.97 0.65
N PHE A 298 -6.41 25.87 -0.68
CA PHE A 298 -5.19 26.22 -1.43
C PHE A 298 -4.61 27.61 -1.08
N ALA A 299 -5.49 28.59 -0.89
CA ALA A 299 -5.11 29.97 -0.57
C ALA A 299 -4.35 30.12 0.77
N LEU A 300 -4.52 29.18 1.71
CA LEU A 300 -3.93 29.24 3.04
C LEU A 300 -2.62 28.44 3.14
N ILE A 301 -2.27 27.63 2.12
CA ILE A 301 -1.14 26.71 2.19
C ILE A 301 0.20 27.46 2.14
N LYS A 302 1.04 27.22 3.15
CA LYS A 302 2.46 27.60 3.19
C LYS A 302 3.39 26.40 3.06
N ARG A 303 3.00 25.23 3.56
CA ARG A 303 3.77 23.98 3.46
C ARG A 303 3.02 22.92 2.67
N THR A 304 3.71 22.25 1.75
CA THR A 304 3.12 21.22 0.88
C THR A 304 3.48 19.79 1.30
N LYS A 305 4.48 19.65 2.18
CA LYS A 305 4.92 18.36 2.73
C LYS A 305 3.87 17.81 3.69
N LYS A 306 3.74 16.48 3.71
CA LYS A 306 2.87 15.78 4.66
C LYS A 306 3.33 16.08 6.08
N MET A 307 2.38 16.37 6.98
CA MET A 307 2.66 16.51 8.40
C MET A 307 3.24 15.20 8.95
N PRO A 308 4.38 15.23 9.68
CA PRO A 308 4.93 14.03 10.30
C PRO A 308 3.96 13.50 11.37
N ILE A 309 3.89 12.18 11.51
CA ILE A 309 3.10 11.55 12.56
C ILE A 309 3.73 11.92 13.90
N THR A 310 3.09 12.85 14.62
CA THR A 310 3.48 13.13 15.99
C THR A 310 2.97 12.00 16.85
N HIS A 311 3.85 11.07 17.21
CA HIS A 311 3.59 10.17 18.33
C HIS A 311 3.57 11.06 19.58
N ARG A 312 2.40 11.55 19.97
CA ARG A 312 2.24 12.18 21.28
C ARG A 312 2.64 11.09 22.25
N ALA A 313 3.77 11.26 22.94
CA ALA A 313 4.07 10.45 24.11
C ALA A 313 2.83 10.56 24.97
N THR A 314 2.13 9.42 25.16
CA THR A 314 0.99 9.36 26.06
C THR A 314 1.47 10.04 27.34
N PRO A 315 0.85 11.16 27.77
CA PRO A 315 1.27 11.82 28.99
C PRO A 315 1.24 10.70 30.02
N GLU A 316 2.41 10.38 30.57
CA GLU A 316 2.53 9.43 31.65
C GLU A 316 1.56 9.96 32.69
N THR A 317 0.42 9.28 32.84
CA THR A 317 -0.53 9.57 33.90
C THR A 317 0.32 9.65 35.16
N PRO A 318 0.32 10.79 35.87
CA PRO A 318 1.08 10.90 37.10
C PRO A 318 0.69 9.69 37.93
N ILE A 319 1.65 8.81 38.15
CA ILE A 319 1.47 7.72 39.09
C ILE A 319 1.24 8.48 40.39
N GLU A 320 -0.01 8.49 40.86
CA GLU A 320 -0.32 8.92 42.22
C GLU A 320 0.49 8.00 43.13
N GLU A 321 1.68 8.48 43.48
CA GLU A 321 2.52 7.96 44.51
C GLU A 321 1.73 8.16 45.80
N ASN A 322 0.93 7.15 46.15
CA ASN A 322 0.20 7.08 47.40
C ASN A 322 1.23 7.13 48.54
N GLU A 323 1.50 8.35 49.04
CA GLU A 323 2.16 8.59 50.31
C GLU A 323 1.29 8.00 51.44
N ASN A 324 1.46 6.71 51.70
CA ASN A 324 0.93 6.10 52.91
C ASN A 324 1.89 6.38 54.09
N LYS A 325 1.87 7.63 54.56
CA LYS A 325 2.41 8.05 55.87
C LYS A 325 1.29 8.15 56.89
N LYS A 326 1.04 7.08 57.65
CA LYS A 326 0.36 7.09 58.97
C LYS A 326 0.35 5.67 59.51
N SER A 327 0.62 5.36 60.76
CA SER A 327 1.15 6.12 61.90
C SER A 327 1.55 5.06 62.90
N ILE A 328 2.74 5.21 63.47
CA ILE A 328 3.09 4.61 64.75
C ILE A 328 2.05 5.10 65.78
N GLY A 329 1.42 4.16 66.47
CA GLY A 329 0.46 4.40 67.53
C GLY A 329 0.51 3.25 68.52
N GLU A 330 1.43 3.38 69.48
CA GLU A 330 1.47 2.61 70.72
C GLU A 330 0.17 2.73 71.52
N ARG A 331 -0.28 1.61 72.13
CA ARG A 331 -0.99 1.49 73.43
C ARG A 331 -1.46 0.04 73.58
N SER A 332 -0.75 -0.82 74.31
CA SER A 332 -0.75 -1.00 75.76
C SER A 332 -2.06 -1.56 76.34
N THR A 333 -1.90 -2.66 77.07
CA THR A 333 -2.53 -3.04 78.37
C THR A 333 -3.95 -3.59 78.45
N GLU A 334 -4.04 -4.58 79.35
CA GLU A 334 -5.18 -5.04 80.19
C GLU A 334 -6.20 -5.98 79.54
N GLU A 335 -6.16 -7.27 79.89
CA GLU A 335 -6.76 -7.94 81.08
C GLU A 335 -8.19 -8.44 80.80
N GLY A 336 -8.41 -9.72 81.11
CA GLY A 336 -9.68 -10.44 80.96
C GLY A 336 -9.48 -11.93 80.76
#